data_AF-A0A9Q0XK74-F1
#
_entry.id   AF-A0A9Q0XK74-F1
#
_cell.length_a   1.000
_cell.length_b   1.000
_cell.length_c   1.000
_cell.angle_alpha   90.00
_cell.angle_beta   90.00
_cell.angle_gamma   90.00
#
_symmetry.space_group_name_H-M   'P 1'
#
loop_
_entity.id
_entity.type
_entity.pdbx_description
1 polymer ?
#
loop_
_entity_poly.entity_id
_entity_poly.type
_entity_poly.pdbx_seq_one_letter_code
_entity_poly.pdbx_strand_id
1 'polypeptide(L)'
;MDERKKTKPWMTDEILDLIDHRREMQNRDPLIYKQLQKEIQRNIRMAKEEKLSKECIKIDKLDANHESFIMHKKIMQAIIQAAREPSTRSLYSYKCKVFRKFAVAKGYPFLPMSVNAVLAFLHCLAAKHLSLFTLKVIVIAIIADHPLDSPAALLFRPHAIKAFLKGLQNIQPQPKPPVPQWSLQTVLQQLTRHPFEPLAKASDRLLFLKTVFTVAITSARGAIESATLRIDS
;
A
#
# COMPACT_ATOMS: atom_id res chain seq x y z
N MET A 1 -56.09 5.75 30.77
CA MET A 1 -54.92 5.14 31.44
C MET A 1 -53.74 6.01 31.09
N ASP A 2 -53.19 6.70 32.07
CA ASP A 2 -52.16 7.73 31.87
C ASP A 2 -50.81 7.07 31.56
N GLU A 3 -50.24 7.39 30.40
CA GLU A 3 -49.03 6.76 29.86
C GLU A 3 -47.81 7.34 30.60
N ARG A 4 -47.26 6.61 31.59
CA ARG A 4 -46.10 7.06 32.37
C ARG A 4 -44.91 7.32 31.44
N LYS A 5 -44.59 8.59 31.22
CA LYS A 5 -43.53 9.02 30.28
C LYS A 5 -42.14 8.62 30.78
N LYS A 6 -41.59 7.52 30.24
CA LYS A 6 -40.18 7.13 30.40
C LYS A 6 -39.28 8.17 29.74
N THR A 7 -38.64 9.02 30.54
CA THR A 7 -37.80 10.12 30.04
C THR A 7 -36.45 9.64 29.53
N LYS A 8 -36.00 8.47 29.96
CA LYS A 8 -34.70 7.89 29.59
C LYS A 8 -34.85 6.46 29.08
N PRO A 9 -34.09 6.06 28.06
CA PRO A 9 -34.25 4.77 27.39
C PRO A 9 -33.84 3.54 28.23
N TRP A 10 -33.22 3.74 29.38
CA TRP A 10 -32.86 2.67 30.35
C TRP A 10 -33.82 2.60 31.54
N MET A 11 -34.86 3.45 31.56
CA MET A 11 -35.78 3.60 32.69
C MET A 11 -36.90 2.56 32.55
N THR A 12 -36.80 1.47 33.31
CA THR A 12 -37.80 0.40 33.38
C THR A 12 -38.96 0.80 34.30
N ASP A 13 -40.12 0.17 34.13
CA ASP A 13 -41.31 0.44 34.96
C ASP A 13 -41.03 0.14 36.44
N GLU A 14 -40.25 -0.90 36.72
CA GLU A 14 -39.78 -1.26 38.06
C GLU A 14 -38.93 -0.16 38.72
N ILE A 15 -38.06 0.53 37.97
CA ILE A 15 -37.28 1.66 38.49
C ILE A 15 -38.19 2.84 38.83
N LEU A 16 -39.23 3.07 38.02
CA LEU A 16 -40.20 4.14 38.27
C LEU A 16 -41.03 3.85 39.53
N ASP A 17 -41.50 2.61 39.70
CA ASP A 17 -42.22 2.17 40.88
C ASP A 17 -41.37 2.29 42.15
N LEU A 18 -40.10 1.91 42.09
CA LEU A 18 -39.17 2.07 43.21
C LEU A 18 -38.90 3.54 43.55
N ILE A 19 -38.85 4.43 42.55
CA ILE A 19 -38.68 5.88 42.76
C ILE A 19 -39.92 6.48 43.43
N ASP A 20 -41.12 6.07 43.03
CA ASP A 20 -42.37 6.54 43.62
C ASP A 20 -42.52 6.03 45.06
N HIS A 21 -42.20 4.76 45.32
CA HIS A 21 -42.18 4.22 46.68
C HIS A 21 -41.13 4.91 47.57
N ARG A 22 -39.98 5.29 47.01
CA ARG A 22 -38.97 6.09 47.74
C ARG A 22 -39.48 7.49 48.10
N ARG A 23 -40.31 8.12 47.25
CA ARG A 23 -40.91 9.45 47.51
C ARG A 23 -41.89 9.40 48.68
N GLU A 24 -42.68 8.33 48.79
CA GLU A 24 -43.63 8.12 49.90
C GLU A 24 -42.92 7.95 51.27
N MET A 25 -41.71 7.40 51.26
CA MET A 25 -40.95 7.06 52.46
C MET A 25 -39.95 8.12 52.93
N GLN A 26 -39.84 9.27 52.25
CA GLN A 26 -38.81 10.29 52.46
C GLN A 26 -38.72 10.85 53.90
N ASN A 27 -39.84 10.83 54.64
CA ASN A 27 -39.93 11.36 56.01
C ASN A 27 -40.41 10.33 57.06
N ARG A 28 -40.58 9.06 56.67
CA ARG A 28 -41.16 8.02 57.56
C ARG A 28 -40.11 7.13 58.20
N ASP A 29 -39.19 6.59 57.39
CA ASP A 29 -38.18 5.63 57.87
C ASP A 29 -36.84 5.82 57.12
N PRO A 30 -35.78 6.30 57.80
CA PRO A 30 -34.46 6.50 57.22
C PRO A 30 -33.77 5.21 56.72
N LEU A 31 -34.07 4.05 57.31
CA LEU A 31 -33.44 2.78 56.94
C LEU A 31 -34.05 2.24 55.65
N ILE A 32 -35.38 2.25 55.55
CA ILE A 32 -36.11 1.84 54.34
C ILE A 32 -35.75 2.75 53.16
N TYR A 33 -35.65 4.07 53.40
CA TYR A 33 -35.22 5.02 52.36
C TYR A 33 -33.83 4.67 51.79
N LYS A 34 -32.87 4.32 52.66
CA LYS A 34 -31.51 3.91 52.23
C LYS A 34 -31.51 2.58 51.49
N GLN A 35 -32.35 1.62 51.89
CA GLN A 35 -32.49 0.34 51.20
C GLN A 35 -33.08 0.53 49.80
N LEU A 36 -34.16 1.30 49.67
CA LEU A 36 -34.77 1.63 48.38
C LEU A 36 -33.81 2.36 47.46
N GLN A 37 -33.01 3.30 47.98
CA GLN A 37 -32.02 4.00 47.18
C GLN A 37 -30.93 3.06 46.62
N LYS A 38 -30.49 2.07 47.39
CA LYS A 38 -29.54 1.04 46.92
C LYS A 38 -30.17 0.17 45.82
N GLU A 39 -31.44 -0.20 46.00
CA GLU A 39 -32.17 -1.02 45.03
C GLU A 39 -32.41 -0.27 43.71
N ILE A 40 -32.76 1.01 43.77
CA ILE A 40 -32.85 1.88 42.58
C ILE A 40 -31.50 1.95 41.86
N GLN A 41 -30.40 2.16 42.57
CA GLN A 41 -29.07 2.22 41.95
C GLN A 41 -28.66 0.89 41.30
N ARG A 42 -29.02 -0.23 41.92
CA ARG A 42 -28.79 -1.58 41.39
C ARG A 42 -29.56 -1.79 40.09
N ASN A 43 -30.86 -1.49 40.08
CA ASN A 43 -31.70 -1.64 38.89
C ASN A 43 -31.29 -0.70 37.76
N ILE A 44 -30.88 0.54 38.07
CA ILE A 44 -30.30 1.46 37.08
C ILE A 44 -29.02 0.89 36.47
N ARG A 45 -28.14 0.30 37.28
CA ARG A 45 -26.91 -0.32 36.80
C ARG A 45 -27.22 -1.48 35.86
N MET A 46 -28.09 -2.40 36.28
CA MET A 46 -28.49 -3.56 35.48
C MET A 46 -29.14 -3.15 34.15
N ALA A 47 -30.07 -2.20 34.16
CA ALA A 47 -30.73 -1.73 32.94
C ALA A 47 -29.75 -1.06 31.95
N LYS A 48 -28.73 -0.36 32.46
CA LYS A 48 -27.65 0.20 31.62
C LYS A 48 -26.73 -0.88 31.05
N GLU A 49 -26.37 -1.89 31.86
CA GLU A 49 -25.55 -3.03 31.44
C GLU A 49 -26.26 -3.86 30.37
N GLU A 50 -27.55 -4.16 30.57
CA GLU A 50 -28.37 -4.90 29.59
C GLU A 50 -28.47 -4.13 28.27
N LYS A 51 -28.67 -2.80 28.34
CA LYS A 51 -28.67 -1.95 27.14
C LYS A 51 -27.31 -1.99 26.43
N LEU A 52 -26.20 -1.86 27.16
CA LEU A 52 -24.86 -1.91 26.59
C LEU A 52 -24.61 -3.28 25.93
N SER A 53 -25.01 -4.37 26.57
CA SER A 53 -24.93 -5.73 26.02
C SER A 53 -25.72 -5.85 24.71
N LYS A 54 -26.94 -5.32 24.65
CA LYS A 54 -27.75 -5.30 23.42
C LYS A 54 -27.09 -4.51 22.28
N GLU A 55 -26.46 -3.37 22.58
CA GLU A 55 -25.70 -2.59 21.60
C GLU A 55 -24.44 -3.34 21.13
N CYS A 56 -23.70 -4.01 22.03
CA CYS A 56 -22.56 -4.85 21.66
C CYS A 56 -22.98 -5.98 20.70
N ILE A 57 -24.08 -6.68 20.99
CA ILE A 57 -24.63 -7.74 20.11
C ILE A 57 -25.00 -7.16 18.74
N LYS A 58 -25.50 -5.92 18.68
CA LYS A 58 -25.83 -5.25 17.42
C LYS A 58 -24.57 -4.91 16.62
N ILE A 59 -23.52 -4.45 17.28
CA ILE A 59 -22.19 -4.23 16.68
C ILE A 59 -21.63 -5.55 16.14
N ASP A 60 -21.66 -6.62 16.94
CA ASP A 60 -21.18 -7.95 16.52
C ASP A 60 -21.97 -8.49 15.31
N LYS A 61 -23.28 -8.22 15.22
CA LYS A 61 -24.10 -8.57 14.05
C LYS A 61 -23.77 -7.72 12.82
N LEU A 62 -23.43 -6.45 13.01
CA LEU A 62 -22.95 -5.59 11.92
C LEU A 62 -21.55 -6.01 11.45
N ASP A 63 -20.70 -6.46 12.37
CA ASP A 63 -19.40 -7.07 12.08
C ASP A 63 -19.55 -8.48 11.49
N ALA A 64 -20.62 -9.22 11.77
CA ALA A 64 -20.92 -10.47 11.05
C ALA A 64 -21.27 -10.22 9.58
N ASN A 65 -21.83 -9.05 9.25
CA ASN A 65 -22.06 -8.59 7.88
C ASN A 65 -20.75 -8.15 7.15
N HIS A 66 -19.57 -8.39 7.76
CA HIS A 66 -18.23 -8.21 7.17
C HIS A 66 -18.03 -8.95 5.83
N GLU A 67 -19.00 -9.77 5.40
CA GLU A 67 -19.15 -10.21 4.01
C GLU A 67 -19.16 -9.04 3.01
N SER A 68 -19.83 -7.93 3.32
CA SER A 68 -19.84 -6.73 2.47
C SER A 68 -18.44 -6.12 2.33
N PHE A 69 -17.68 -6.06 3.44
CA PHE A 69 -16.31 -5.59 3.45
C PHE A 69 -15.35 -6.53 2.70
N ILE A 70 -15.46 -7.85 2.93
CA ILE A 70 -14.68 -8.86 2.21
C ILE A 70 -15.00 -8.84 0.71
N MET A 71 -16.27 -8.70 0.36
CA MET A 71 -16.73 -8.63 -1.04
C MET A 71 -16.20 -7.38 -1.71
N HIS A 72 -16.35 -6.21 -1.08
CA HIS A 72 -15.79 -4.94 -1.58
C HIS A 72 -14.29 -5.03 -1.79
N LYS A 73 -13.56 -5.64 -0.84
CA LYS A 73 -12.12 -5.89 -0.94
C LYS A 73 -11.74 -6.77 -2.12
N LYS A 74 -12.45 -7.89 -2.33
CA LYS A 74 -12.24 -8.78 -3.48
C LYS A 74 -12.52 -8.07 -4.80
N ILE A 75 -13.59 -7.27 -4.86
CA ILE A 75 -13.94 -6.46 -6.04
C ILE A 75 -12.84 -5.44 -6.33
N MET A 76 -12.38 -4.69 -5.32
CA MET A 76 -11.31 -3.71 -5.47
C MET A 76 -10.01 -4.36 -5.95
N GLN A 77 -9.62 -5.51 -5.38
CA GLN A 77 -8.47 -6.26 -5.86
C GLN A 77 -8.62 -6.70 -7.32
N ALA A 78 -9.80 -7.19 -7.72
CA ALA A 78 -10.06 -7.60 -9.09
C ALA A 78 -9.98 -6.43 -10.07
N ILE A 79 -10.52 -5.25 -9.73
CA ILE A 79 -10.45 -4.03 -10.54
C ILE A 79 -9.00 -3.56 -10.69
N ILE A 80 -8.23 -3.51 -9.60
CA ILE A 80 -6.81 -3.13 -9.64
C ILE A 80 -5.99 -4.11 -10.49
N GLN A 81 -6.29 -5.41 -10.43
CA GLN A 81 -5.65 -6.41 -11.27
C GLN A 81 -6.05 -6.29 -12.74
N ALA A 82 -7.29 -5.93 -13.03
CA ALA A 82 -7.80 -5.70 -14.39
C ALA A 82 -7.24 -4.42 -15.03
N ALA A 83 -6.90 -3.41 -14.22
CA ALA A 83 -6.25 -2.18 -14.70
C ALA A 83 -4.81 -2.38 -15.20
N ARG A 84 -4.19 -3.55 -14.95
CA ARG A 84 -2.84 -3.87 -15.41
C ARG A 84 -2.85 -4.48 -16.80
N GLU A 85 -1.85 -4.16 -17.60
CA GLU A 85 -1.62 -4.82 -18.88
C GLU A 85 -1.52 -6.36 -18.69
N PRO A 86 -2.11 -7.19 -19.57
CA PRO A 86 -2.10 -8.65 -19.43
C PRO A 86 -0.70 -9.26 -19.25
N SER A 87 0.31 -8.70 -19.94
CA SER A 87 1.72 -9.08 -19.82
C SER A 87 2.27 -8.86 -18.40
N THR A 88 1.97 -7.70 -17.81
CA THR A 88 2.35 -7.32 -16.44
C THR A 88 1.66 -8.20 -15.41
N ARG A 89 0.37 -8.50 -15.59
CA ARG A 89 -0.38 -9.41 -14.71
C ARG A 89 0.22 -10.82 -14.69
N SER A 90 0.54 -11.36 -15.86
CA SER A 90 1.17 -12.68 -16.01
C SER A 90 2.53 -12.73 -15.33
N LEU A 91 3.37 -11.72 -15.55
CA LEU A 91 4.68 -11.60 -14.92
C LEU A 91 4.57 -11.53 -13.39
N TYR A 92 3.69 -10.68 -12.86
CA TYR A 92 3.53 -10.52 -11.41
C TYR A 92 3.03 -11.81 -10.76
N SER A 93 2.02 -12.45 -11.36
CA SER A 93 1.50 -13.75 -10.92
C SER A 93 2.61 -14.81 -10.86
N TYR A 94 3.44 -14.89 -11.91
CA TYR A 94 4.58 -15.80 -11.93
C TYR A 94 5.57 -15.51 -10.78
N LYS A 95 5.95 -14.24 -10.56
CA LYS A 95 6.89 -13.87 -9.49
C LYS A 95 6.33 -14.21 -8.11
N CYS A 96 5.05 -13.94 -7.86
CA CYS A 96 4.38 -14.28 -6.61
C CYS A 96 4.31 -15.79 -6.38
N LYS A 97 4.07 -16.58 -7.43
CA LYS A 97 4.09 -18.04 -7.36
C LYS A 97 5.48 -18.57 -6.97
N VAL A 98 6.54 -18.00 -7.53
CA VAL A 98 7.93 -18.36 -7.16
C VAL A 98 8.22 -18.02 -5.71
N PHE A 99 7.84 -16.82 -5.25
CA PHE A 99 8.00 -16.43 -3.85
C PHE A 99 7.23 -17.36 -2.90
N ARG A 100 5.97 -17.69 -3.22
CA ARG A 100 5.15 -18.59 -2.39
C ARG A 100 5.80 -19.96 -2.22
N LYS A 101 6.35 -20.53 -3.29
CA LYS A 101 7.10 -21.80 -3.22
C LYS A 101 8.30 -21.69 -2.29
N PHE A 102 9.06 -20.59 -2.36
CA PHE A 102 10.18 -20.33 -1.46
C PHE A 102 9.74 -20.21 0.01
N ALA A 103 8.66 -19.45 0.26
CA ALA A 103 8.15 -19.24 1.62
C ALA A 103 7.72 -20.55 2.28
N VAL A 104 7.00 -21.41 1.55
CA VAL A 104 6.60 -22.75 2.01
C VAL A 104 7.83 -23.62 2.29
N ALA A 105 8.80 -23.65 1.39
CA ALA A 105 10.02 -24.45 1.56
C ALA A 105 10.88 -24.03 2.77
N LYS A 106 10.79 -22.77 3.19
CA LYS A 106 11.51 -22.23 4.36
C LYS A 106 10.66 -22.16 5.63
N GLY A 107 9.41 -22.63 5.59
CA GLY A 107 8.52 -22.64 6.76
C GLY A 107 8.03 -21.26 7.19
N TYR A 108 8.01 -20.26 6.30
CA TYR A 108 7.47 -18.94 6.65
C TYR A 108 5.95 -18.94 6.64
N PRO A 109 5.29 -18.27 7.62
CA PRO A 109 3.84 -18.13 7.62
C PRO A 109 3.35 -17.31 6.43
N PHE A 110 2.26 -17.75 5.81
CA PHE A 110 1.75 -17.15 4.58
C PHE A 110 1.03 -15.81 4.83
N LEU A 111 0.45 -15.59 6.02
CA LEU A 111 -0.23 -14.35 6.42
C LEU A 111 -0.11 -14.08 7.94
N PRO A 112 0.05 -12.81 8.38
CA PRO A 112 0.49 -11.67 7.56
C PRO A 112 1.96 -11.84 7.14
N MET A 113 2.29 -11.46 5.90
CA MET A 113 3.62 -11.67 5.32
C MET A 113 4.72 -11.06 6.21
N SER A 114 5.65 -11.89 6.69
CA SER A 114 6.80 -11.40 7.46
C SER A 114 7.80 -10.69 6.54
N VAL A 115 8.25 -9.49 6.91
CA VAL A 115 9.32 -8.75 6.20
C VAL A 115 10.58 -9.61 6.07
N ASN A 116 10.87 -10.43 7.07
CA ASN A 116 12.03 -11.32 7.07
C ASN A 116 11.95 -12.38 5.97
N ALA A 117 10.76 -12.87 5.63
CA ALA A 117 10.57 -13.82 4.54
C ALA A 117 10.92 -13.18 3.19
N VAL A 118 10.52 -11.92 2.99
CA VAL A 118 10.84 -11.16 1.78
C VAL A 118 12.33 -10.83 1.71
N LEU A 119 12.94 -10.39 2.81
CA LEU A 119 14.38 -10.11 2.86
C LEU A 119 15.24 -11.36 2.63
N ALA A 120 14.87 -12.49 3.24
CA ALA A 120 15.54 -13.77 3.01
C ALA A 120 15.42 -14.21 1.54
N PHE A 121 14.25 -14.03 0.93
CA PHE A 121 14.06 -14.30 -0.48
C PHE A 121 14.93 -13.40 -1.37
N LEU A 122 14.94 -12.09 -1.11
CA LEU A 122 15.76 -11.14 -1.86
C LEU A 122 17.25 -11.42 -1.69
N HIS A 123 17.69 -11.80 -0.50
CA HIS A 123 19.07 -12.22 -0.24
C HIS A 123 19.45 -13.45 -1.08
N CYS A 124 18.61 -14.49 -1.12
CA CYS A 124 18.84 -15.66 -1.97
C CYS A 124 18.86 -15.31 -3.47
N LEU A 125 18.05 -14.35 -3.91
CA LEU A 125 18.05 -13.91 -5.32
C LEU A 125 19.27 -13.05 -5.66
N ALA A 126 19.72 -12.21 -4.72
CA ALA A 126 20.95 -11.44 -4.87
C ALA A 126 22.19 -12.33 -4.94
N ALA A 127 22.23 -13.41 -4.14
CA ALA A 127 23.28 -14.44 -4.22
C ALA A 127 23.33 -15.15 -5.59
N LYS A 128 22.23 -15.12 -6.36
CA LYS A 128 22.17 -15.63 -7.74
C LYS A 128 22.46 -14.55 -8.79
N HIS A 129 23.03 -13.42 -8.38
CA HIS A 129 23.41 -12.29 -9.23
C HIS A 129 22.26 -11.67 -10.04
N LEU A 130 21.02 -11.73 -9.54
CA LEU A 130 19.92 -10.99 -10.17
C LEU A 130 20.14 -9.48 -10.08
N SER A 131 19.77 -8.75 -11.14
CA SER A 131 19.89 -7.30 -11.16
C SER A 131 18.97 -6.63 -10.13
N LEU A 132 19.40 -5.48 -9.60
CA LEU A 132 18.62 -4.67 -8.66
C LEU A 132 17.25 -4.26 -9.23
N PHE A 133 17.19 -4.03 -10.55
CA PHE A 133 15.94 -3.74 -11.24
C PHE A 133 14.97 -4.92 -11.16
N THR A 134 15.45 -6.14 -11.40
CA THR A 134 14.63 -7.35 -11.29
C THR A 134 14.14 -7.56 -9.86
N LEU A 135 15.00 -7.34 -8.85
CA LEU A 135 14.61 -7.44 -7.45
C LEU A 135 13.50 -6.44 -7.10
N LYS A 136 13.58 -5.19 -7.60
CA LYS A 136 12.52 -4.19 -7.43
C LYS A 136 11.19 -4.64 -8.03
N VAL A 137 11.20 -5.17 -9.25
CA VAL A 137 9.98 -5.69 -9.90
C VAL A 137 9.37 -6.85 -9.10
N ILE A 138 10.20 -7.74 -8.55
CA ILE A 138 9.75 -8.84 -7.70
C ILE A 138 9.07 -8.31 -6.42
N VAL A 139 9.65 -7.30 -5.77
CA VAL A 139 9.05 -6.65 -4.61
C VAL A 139 7.70 -6.03 -4.95
N ILE A 140 7.60 -5.29 -6.06
CA ILE A 140 6.34 -4.68 -6.51
C ILE A 140 5.28 -5.75 -6.78
N ALA A 141 5.65 -6.87 -7.41
CA ALA A 141 4.76 -7.98 -7.65
C ALA A 141 4.23 -8.59 -6.34
N ILE A 142 5.11 -8.83 -5.35
CA ILE A 142 4.73 -9.39 -4.05
C ILE A 142 3.78 -8.44 -3.30
N ILE A 143 4.06 -7.14 -3.30
CA ILE A 143 3.21 -6.12 -2.68
C ILE A 143 1.84 -6.09 -3.36
N ALA A 144 1.81 -6.20 -4.68
CA ALA A 144 0.60 -6.20 -5.48
C ALA A 144 -0.31 -7.43 -5.24
N ASP A 145 0.23 -8.52 -4.70
CA ASP A 145 -0.52 -9.74 -4.33
C ASP A 145 -1.02 -9.70 -2.87
N HIS A 146 -0.63 -8.67 -2.12
CA HIS A 146 -0.92 -8.57 -0.69
C HIS A 146 -2.30 -7.94 -0.41
N PRO A 147 -3.05 -8.41 0.61
CA PRO A 147 -4.30 -7.76 1.04
C PRO A 147 -4.08 -6.31 1.47
N LEU A 148 -4.92 -5.40 0.97
CA LEU A 148 -4.84 -3.93 1.18
C LEU A 148 -4.83 -3.50 2.65
N ASP A 149 -5.60 -4.15 3.52
CA ASP A 149 -5.72 -3.76 4.95
C ASP A 149 -4.78 -4.50 5.91
N SER A 150 -4.01 -5.47 5.42
CA SER A 150 -3.16 -6.20 6.36
C SER A 150 -2.04 -5.27 6.83
N PRO A 151 -1.65 -5.29 8.12
CA PRO A 151 -0.52 -4.52 8.61
C PRO A 151 0.76 -4.81 7.84
N ALA A 152 0.82 -5.90 7.06
CA ALA A 152 1.89 -6.17 6.11
C ALA A 152 1.92 -5.27 4.84
N ALA A 153 0.81 -4.62 4.46
CA ALA A 153 0.83 -3.47 3.56
C ALA A 153 1.52 -2.24 4.22
N LEU A 154 1.42 -2.12 5.55
CA LEU A 154 2.18 -1.14 6.35
C LEU A 154 3.62 -1.62 6.69
N LEU A 155 3.91 -2.93 6.64
CA LEU A 155 5.24 -3.49 6.88
C LEU A 155 6.25 -3.11 5.79
N PHE A 156 5.77 -2.65 4.63
CA PHE A 156 6.60 -2.03 3.59
C PHE A 156 6.66 -0.50 3.72
N ARG A 157 6.47 0.04 4.93
CA ARG A 157 6.99 1.39 5.22
C ARG A 157 8.47 1.40 4.79
N PRO A 158 8.83 2.28 3.86
CA PRO A 158 9.84 2.07 2.82
C PRO A 158 11.29 2.02 3.30
N HIS A 159 11.59 1.73 4.57
CA HIS A 159 12.95 1.77 5.08
C HIS A 159 13.67 0.42 4.94
N ALA A 160 13.14 -0.71 5.45
CA ALA A 160 13.92 -1.96 5.52
C ALA A 160 14.27 -2.53 4.14
N ILE A 161 13.28 -2.66 3.24
CA ILE A 161 13.53 -3.16 1.88
C ILE A 161 14.33 -2.16 1.05
N LYS A 162 14.06 -0.85 1.18
CA LYS A 162 14.83 0.18 0.47
C LYS A 162 16.26 0.25 0.97
N ALA A 163 16.49 0.13 2.27
CA ALA A 163 17.82 0.06 2.89
C ALA A 163 18.55 -1.21 2.44
N PHE A 164 17.87 -2.35 2.40
CA PHE A 164 18.44 -3.60 1.88
C PHE A 164 18.83 -3.47 0.40
N LEU A 165 17.92 -2.98 -0.46
CA LEU A 165 18.21 -2.76 -1.88
C LEU A 165 19.30 -1.70 -2.09
N LYS A 166 19.34 -0.67 -1.26
CA LYS A 166 20.40 0.35 -1.26
C LYS A 166 21.74 -0.25 -0.81
N GLY A 167 21.73 -1.13 0.18
CA GLY A 167 22.90 -1.89 0.62
C GLY A 167 23.43 -2.77 -0.51
N LEU A 168 22.55 -3.54 -1.18
CA LEU A 168 22.93 -4.31 -2.37
C LEU A 168 23.49 -3.43 -3.49
N GLN A 169 22.92 -2.24 -3.70
CA GLN A 169 23.42 -1.29 -4.69
C GLN A 169 24.81 -0.75 -4.36
N ASN A 170 25.10 -0.53 -3.08
CA ASN A 170 26.41 -0.07 -2.66
C ASN A 170 27.46 -1.19 -2.75
N ILE A 171 27.08 -2.43 -2.43
CA ILE A 171 27.96 -3.61 -2.54
C ILE A 171 28.20 -3.97 -4.01
N GLN A 172 27.19 -3.83 -4.86
CA GLN A 172 27.25 -4.10 -6.28
C GLN A 172 27.03 -2.79 -7.05
N PRO A 173 28.05 -1.91 -7.13
CA PRO A 173 27.95 -0.71 -7.94
C PRO A 173 27.65 -1.16 -9.37
N GLN A 174 26.48 -0.78 -9.88
CA GLN A 174 26.16 -1.00 -11.28
C GLN A 174 27.29 -0.35 -12.08
N PRO A 175 27.96 -1.09 -13.00
CA PRO A 175 28.90 -0.47 -13.91
C PRO A 175 28.10 0.59 -14.66
N LYS A 176 28.31 1.87 -14.34
CA LYS A 176 27.85 2.92 -15.24
C LYS A 176 28.61 2.63 -16.53
N PRO A 177 27.93 2.43 -17.68
CA PRO A 177 28.67 2.35 -18.93
C PRO A 177 29.55 3.60 -18.97
N PRO A 178 30.86 3.45 -19.24
CA PRO A 178 31.72 4.61 -19.36
C PRO A 178 31.04 5.56 -20.32
N VAL A 179 30.90 6.83 -19.92
CA VAL A 179 30.38 7.86 -20.83
C VAL A 179 31.24 7.72 -22.08
N PRO A 180 30.63 7.40 -23.23
CA PRO A 180 31.43 7.04 -24.36
C PRO A 180 32.23 8.28 -24.75
N GLN A 181 33.54 8.12 -24.92
CA GLN A 181 34.51 9.22 -25.10
C GLN A 181 34.37 9.93 -26.47
N TRP A 182 33.16 9.98 -27.04
CA TRP A 182 32.92 10.61 -28.32
C TRP A 182 33.28 12.09 -28.26
N SER A 183 34.35 12.42 -28.97
CA SER A 183 34.67 13.79 -29.35
C SER A 183 33.75 14.15 -30.53
N LEU A 184 32.78 15.04 -30.29
CA LEU A 184 31.92 15.59 -31.34
C LEU A 184 32.76 16.12 -32.51
N GLN A 185 33.91 16.73 -32.19
CA GLN A 185 34.86 17.24 -33.17
C GLN A 185 35.40 16.12 -34.08
N THR A 186 35.74 14.96 -33.52
CA THR A 186 36.21 13.81 -34.29
C THR A 186 35.11 13.26 -35.19
N VAL A 187 33.86 13.22 -34.73
CA VAL A 187 32.73 12.75 -35.54
C VAL A 187 32.45 13.71 -36.70
N LEU A 188 32.42 15.02 -36.43
CA LEU A 188 32.22 16.05 -37.45
C LEU A 188 33.36 16.03 -38.48
N GLN A 189 34.60 15.83 -38.05
CA GLN A 189 35.76 15.67 -38.93
C GLN A 189 35.69 14.42 -39.82
N GLN A 190 35.02 13.34 -39.39
CA GLN A 190 34.83 12.15 -40.21
C GLN A 190 33.65 12.31 -41.18
N LEU A 191 32.64 13.07 -40.80
CA LEU A 191 31.50 13.40 -41.68
C LEU A 191 31.88 14.36 -42.83
N THR A 192 33.01 15.06 -42.73
CA THR A 192 33.59 15.89 -43.80
C THR A 192 34.61 15.13 -44.66
N ARG A 193 34.77 13.82 -44.46
CA ARG A 193 35.70 12.97 -45.21
C ARG A 193 34.93 11.95 -46.05
N HIS A 194 35.63 11.30 -46.99
CA HIS A 194 35.12 10.14 -47.71
C HIS A 194 34.62 9.07 -46.72
N PRO A 195 33.45 8.44 -46.92
CA PRO A 195 32.61 8.40 -48.13
C PRO A 195 31.51 9.49 -48.19
N PHE A 196 31.49 10.42 -47.24
CA PHE A 196 30.46 11.46 -47.15
C PHE A 196 30.76 12.69 -48.02
N GLU A 197 31.99 12.79 -48.55
CA GLU A 197 32.42 13.79 -49.53
C GLU A 197 33.30 13.15 -50.62
N PRO A 198 33.28 13.66 -51.86
CA PRO A 198 32.50 14.82 -52.35
C PRO A 198 31.02 14.48 -52.61
N LEU A 199 30.12 15.44 -52.34
CA LEU A 199 28.66 15.27 -52.39
C LEU A 199 28.16 14.65 -53.70
N ALA A 200 28.82 14.98 -54.81
CA ALA A 200 28.51 14.48 -56.15
C ALA A 200 28.79 12.99 -56.36
N LYS A 201 29.54 12.33 -55.47
CA LYS A 201 29.91 10.90 -55.55
C LYS A 201 29.39 10.07 -54.37
N ALA A 202 28.78 10.71 -53.37
CA ALA A 202 28.29 10.04 -52.18
C ALA A 202 26.90 9.40 -52.45
N SER A 203 26.66 8.20 -51.94
CA SER A 203 25.35 7.54 -52.09
C SER A 203 24.26 8.26 -51.30
N ASP A 204 23.04 8.30 -51.82
CA ASP A 204 21.87 8.94 -51.19
C ASP A 204 21.64 8.49 -49.74
N ARG A 205 21.89 7.22 -49.44
CA ARG A 205 21.76 6.65 -48.08
C ARG A 205 22.76 7.25 -47.09
N LEU A 206 24.00 7.53 -47.53
CA LEU A 206 25.03 8.15 -46.69
C LEU A 206 24.76 9.64 -46.47
N LEU A 207 24.21 10.32 -47.49
CA LEU A 207 23.77 11.72 -47.39
C LEU A 207 22.59 11.87 -46.45
N PHE A 208 21.58 11.00 -46.56
CA PHE A 208 20.45 10.92 -45.64
C PHE A 208 20.91 10.64 -44.20
N LEU A 209 21.86 9.72 -44.01
CA LEU A 209 22.38 9.42 -42.67
C LEU A 209 23.15 10.61 -42.09
N LYS A 210 23.96 11.31 -42.89
CA LYS A 210 24.70 12.51 -42.49
C LYS A 210 23.75 13.65 -42.08
N THR A 211 22.68 13.88 -42.83
CA THR A 211 21.69 14.93 -42.50
C THR A 211 20.88 14.56 -41.26
N VAL A 212 20.33 13.35 -41.17
CA VAL A 212 19.56 12.90 -39.99
C VAL A 212 20.41 12.93 -38.72
N PHE A 213 21.65 12.45 -38.78
CA PHE A 213 22.58 12.46 -37.65
C PHE A 213 22.94 13.87 -37.20
N THR A 214 23.21 14.77 -38.15
CA THR A 214 23.55 16.18 -37.84
C THR A 214 22.35 16.90 -37.23
N VAL A 215 21.15 16.70 -37.78
CA VAL A 215 19.89 17.26 -37.24
C VAL A 215 19.58 16.72 -35.85
N ALA A 216 19.79 15.42 -35.61
CA ALA A 216 19.58 14.83 -34.29
C ALA A 216 20.54 15.41 -33.23
N ILE A 217 21.80 15.67 -33.58
CA ILE A 217 22.78 16.26 -32.65
C ILE A 217 22.53 17.74 -32.40
N THR A 218 22.17 18.52 -33.42
CA THR A 218 21.89 19.95 -33.27
C THR A 218 20.55 20.20 -32.56
N SER A 219 19.54 19.36 -32.79
CA SER A 219 18.25 19.44 -32.07
C SER A 219 18.34 18.99 -30.62
N ALA A 220 19.15 17.96 -30.31
CA ALA A 220 19.40 17.55 -28.93
C ALA A 220 20.08 18.65 -28.09
N ARG A 221 20.85 19.56 -28.71
CA ARG A 221 21.41 20.74 -28.02
C ARG A 221 20.33 21.70 -27.52
N GLY A 222 19.24 21.90 -28.27
CA GLY A 222 18.09 22.69 -27.80
C GLY A 222 17.36 22.07 -26.61
N ALA A 223 17.35 20.74 -26.50
CA ALA A 223 16.79 20.03 -25.34
C ALA A 223 17.69 20.12 -24.10
N ILE A 224 19.02 20.18 -24.26
CA ILE A 224 19.98 20.32 -23.16
C ILE A 224 19.93 21.74 -22.57
N GLU A 225 19.83 22.79 -23.39
CA GLU A 225 19.69 24.18 -22.90
C GLU A 225 18.41 24.40 -22.08
N SER A 226 17.29 23.77 -22.46
CA SER A 226 16.03 23.84 -21.71
C SER A 226 16.06 23.12 -20.35
N ALA A 227 17.01 22.20 -20.14
CA ALA A 227 17.18 21.49 -18.88
C ALA A 227 18.08 22.27 -17.89
N THR A 228 19.07 23.00 -18.39
CA THR A 228 19.96 23.84 -17.56
C THR A 228 19.24 25.08 -17.02
N LEU A 229 18.31 25.66 -17.80
CA LEU A 229 17.51 26.83 -17.37
C LEU A 229 16.42 26.52 -16.33
N ARG A 230 16.21 25.25 -15.96
CA ARG A 230 15.16 24.83 -15.03
C ARG A 230 15.66 24.50 -13.62
N ILE A 231 16.97 24.59 -13.38
CA ILE A 231 17.60 24.33 -12.08
C ILE A 231 17.71 25.61 -11.23
N ASP A 232 17.50 26.79 -11.83
CA ASP A 232 17.60 28.09 -11.18
C ASP A 232 16.24 28.83 -11.06
N SER A 233 15.17 28.14 -10.66
CA SER A 233 13.89 28.78 -10.25
C SER A 233 13.22 28.04 -9.11
#